data_AF-A0A2D6FKB7-F1
#
_entry.id   AF-A0A2D6FKB7-F1
#
_cell.length_a   1.000
_cell.length_b   1.000
_cell.length_c   1.000
_cell.angle_alpha   90.00
_cell.angle_beta   90.00
_cell.angle_gamma   90.00
#
_symmetry.space_group_name_H-M   'P 1'
#
loop_
_entity.id
_entity.type
_entity.pdbx_description
1 polymer ?
#
loop_
_entity_poly.entity_id
_entity_poly.type
_entity_poly.pdbx_seq_one_letter_code
_entity_poly.pdbx_strand_id
1 'polypeptide(L)'
;MMEKVKEEELKKFTLINADIFEFLKFVKIQEPGDLALGYELWEHLVDFYQQLGRYSLVDMIKSKKIGISWALAIYALWKIYTIPGWSVLEFSKGQVESQELLAKSKIVYMNLPEWMRVYTLEPNSTEKFGFKEMGSKITAYPSTETAGVGETGGTVIHDESDFHDFYEVNLSHTRATVADTPDGQLVSVSTVDITKPDSYFKRHFKSAEGSGYPESGRNGFKALFYGVFSRPGRGEAFYEQMIKENEATPWVVGANYPRTIKEALSPLAATSCFNKEKLTNLWDNAEENLETRQGFIYILQPKMVGVQYAAGVDVGEGVGLDYSVLSIVGKRGLSAEVVAVIYTNTVGTDSFAFECDRLCREYMNPLLCVDNIGIGRAVIDKLQELGYPNLFYQDTKKQKAGWSLTRPNKRELVVKLVESINNGSLITRFKPQVQELMEYQWVNGYPEPTGKTHGDMVISLMLANILLPKIGVKAEASMYVDGQRIW
;
A
#
# COMPACT_ATOMS: atom_id res chain seq x y z
N MET A 1 -36.73 3.48 50.81
CA MET A 1 -35.84 2.47 50.21
C MET A 1 -35.83 2.58 48.68
N MET A 2 -36.99 2.51 48.00
CA MET A 2 -37.10 2.77 46.55
C MET A 2 -36.51 4.11 46.07
N GLU A 3 -36.65 5.18 46.85
CA GLU A 3 -36.13 6.51 46.51
C GLU A 3 -34.59 6.57 46.55
N LYS A 4 -33.96 5.88 47.51
CA LYS A 4 -32.50 5.71 47.58
C LYS A 4 -31.96 4.85 46.44
N VAL A 5 -32.68 3.79 46.06
CA VAL A 5 -32.32 2.93 44.92
C VAL A 5 -32.34 3.73 43.61
N LYS A 6 -33.37 4.57 43.39
CA LYS A 6 -33.44 5.46 42.22
C LYS A 6 -32.31 6.52 42.20
N GLU A 7 -31.92 7.05 43.36
CA GLU A 7 -30.83 8.01 43.46
C GLU A 7 -29.45 7.37 43.15
N GLU A 8 -29.23 6.13 43.62
CA GLU A 8 -28.01 5.37 43.30
C GLU A 8 -27.93 4.99 41.82
N GLU A 9 -29.06 4.59 41.21
CA GLU A 9 -29.14 4.31 39.78
C GLU A 9 -28.85 5.57 38.96
N LEU A 10 -29.41 6.72 39.32
CA LEU A 10 -29.16 7.99 38.64
C LEU A 10 -27.68 8.40 38.70
N LYS A 11 -27.02 8.21 39.85
CA LYS A 11 -25.57 8.45 39.99
C LYS A 11 -24.75 7.53 39.08
N LYS A 12 -25.12 6.26 38.95
CA LYS A 12 -24.47 5.32 38.03
C LYS A 12 -24.63 5.74 36.57
N PHE A 13 -25.83 6.19 36.19
CA PHE A 13 -26.07 6.73 34.85
C PHE A 13 -25.21 7.96 34.55
N THR A 14 -25.04 8.87 35.50
CA THR A 14 -24.15 10.03 35.32
C THR A 14 -22.70 9.61 35.07
N LEU A 15 -22.20 8.62 35.81
CA LEU A 15 -20.84 8.09 35.60
C LEU A 15 -20.68 7.40 34.24
N ILE A 16 -21.65 6.56 33.86
CA ILE A 16 -21.68 5.88 32.56
C ILE A 16 -21.70 6.87 31.40
N ASN A 17 -22.45 7.98 31.54
CA ASN A 17 -22.52 9.01 30.51
C ASN A 17 -21.20 9.76 30.33
N ALA A 18 -20.40 9.89 31.41
CA ALA A 18 -19.14 10.64 31.39
C ALA A 18 -17.93 9.78 30.99
N ASP A 19 -17.96 8.48 31.29
CA ASP A 19 -16.81 7.59 31.12
C ASP A 19 -17.25 6.21 30.58
N ILE A 20 -16.76 5.86 29.39
CA ILE A 20 -17.00 4.55 28.80
C ILE A 20 -16.47 3.41 29.66
N PHE A 21 -15.40 3.60 30.44
CA PHE A 21 -14.88 2.55 31.32
C PHE A 21 -15.87 2.17 32.44
N GLU A 22 -16.77 3.08 32.82
CA GLU A 22 -17.88 2.77 33.73
C GLU A 22 -18.97 1.94 33.04
N PHE A 23 -19.23 2.20 31.76
CA PHE A 23 -20.14 1.38 30.95
C PHE A 23 -19.60 -0.05 30.72
N LEU A 24 -18.29 -0.17 30.42
CA LEU A 24 -17.63 -1.44 30.10
C LEU A 24 -17.73 -2.47 31.23
N LYS A 25 -17.87 -2.05 32.49
CA LYS A 25 -18.06 -2.95 33.65
C LYS A 25 -19.30 -3.83 33.56
N PHE A 26 -20.28 -3.45 32.74
CA PHE A 26 -21.55 -4.16 32.58
C PHE A 26 -21.67 -4.89 31.24
N VAL A 27 -20.69 -4.73 30.35
CA VAL A 27 -20.73 -5.28 29.01
C VAL A 27 -20.46 -6.78 29.04
N LYS A 28 -21.33 -7.51 28.35
CA LYS A 28 -21.10 -8.90 27.98
C LYS A 28 -21.18 -9.06 26.47
N ILE A 29 -20.30 -9.90 25.94
CA ILE A 29 -20.20 -10.22 24.52
C ILE A 29 -20.61 -11.67 24.27
N GLN A 30 -20.76 -12.02 22.99
CA GLN A 30 -21.03 -13.38 22.56
C GLN A 30 -19.80 -13.96 21.86
N GLU A 31 -19.42 -15.19 22.21
CA GLU A 31 -18.36 -15.95 21.55
C GLU A 31 -18.93 -17.33 21.14
N PRO A 32 -18.30 -18.05 20.20
CA PRO A 32 -18.75 -19.38 19.83
C PRO A 32 -18.84 -20.31 21.06
N GLY A 33 -20.05 -20.75 21.39
CA GLY A 33 -20.32 -21.60 22.57
C GLY A 33 -20.83 -20.86 23.80
N ASP A 34 -20.68 -19.53 23.87
CA ASP A 34 -21.07 -18.71 25.03
C ASP A 34 -21.94 -17.52 24.61
N LEU A 35 -23.19 -17.52 25.03
CA LEU A 35 -24.16 -16.46 24.70
C LEU A 35 -23.93 -15.15 25.47
N ALA A 36 -23.19 -15.20 26.58
CA ALA A 36 -22.95 -14.05 27.45
C ALA A 36 -21.66 -14.22 28.28
N LEU A 37 -20.54 -13.76 27.74
CA LEU A 37 -19.25 -13.71 28.42
C LEU A 37 -18.94 -12.27 28.85
N GLY A 38 -18.34 -12.08 30.04
CA GLY A 38 -17.86 -10.76 30.45
C GLY A 38 -16.82 -10.23 29.45
N TYR A 39 -16.92 -8.94 29.10
CA TYR A 39 -15.98 -8.33 28.17
C TYR A 39 -14.62 -8.08 28.84
N GLU A 40 -13.65 -8.93 28.53
CA GLU A 40 -12.29 -8.81 29.06
C GLU A 40 -11.55 -7.64 28.38
N LEU A 41 -11.12 -6.67 29.18
CA LEU A 41 -10.36 -5.52 28.70
C LEU A 41 -8.86 -5.83 28.66
N TRP A 42 -8.42 -6.35 27.52
CA TRP A 42 -6.99 -6.47 27.22
C TRP A 42 -6.31 -5.10 27.12
N GLU A 43 -4.99 -5.05 27.34
CA GLU A 43 -4.22 -3.80 27.40
C GLU A 43 -4.41 -2.91 26.16
N HIS A 44 -4.39 -3.49 24.95
CA HIS A 44 -4.59 -2.73 23.72
C HIS A 44 -6.04 -2.26 23.54
N LEU A 45 -7.03 -2.89 24.17
CA LEU A 45 -8.42 -2.43 24.13
C LEU A 45 -8.58 -1.21 25.04
N VAL A 46 -7.92 -1.20 26.19
CA VAL A 46 -7.86 -0.02 27.07
C VAL A 46 -7.21 1.16 26.36
N ASP A 47 -6.04 0.94 25.73
CA ASP A 47 -5.38 1.97 24.92
C ASP A 47 -6.31 2.42 23.78
N PHE A 48 -6.94 1.51 23.05
CA PHE A 48 -7.85 1.87 21.94
C PHE A 48 -8.97 2.82 22.39
N TYR A 49 -9.66 2.54 23.50
CA TYR A 49 -10.70 3.45 24.01
C TYR A 49 -10.13 4.81 24.44
N GLN A 50 -8.93 4.85 25.02
CA GLN A 50 -8.26 6.10 25.36
C GLN A 50 -7.91 6.91 24.09
N GLN A 51 -7.45 6.25 23.03
CA GLN A 51 -7.19 6.91 21.75
C GLN A 51 -8.48 7.48 21.14
N LEU A 52 -9.60 6.75 21.20
CA LEU A 52 -10.91 7.25 20.75
C LEU A 52 -11.40 8.45 21.57
N GLY A 53 -11.05 8.56 22.84
CA GLY A 53 -11.34 9.75 23.66
C GLY A 53 -10.44 10.95 23.33
N ARG A 54 -9.28 10.72 22.71
CA ARG A 54 -8.27 11.76 22.42
C ARG A 54 -8.33 12.29 20.98
N TYR A 55 -8.67 11.43 20.02
CA TYR A 55 -8.58 11.74 18.60
C TYR A 55 -9.93 11.56 17.92
N SER A 56 -10.34 12.58 17.15
CA SER A 56 -11.57 12.54 16.37
C SER A 56 -11.44 11.81 15.03
N LEU A 57 -10.22 11.76 14.47
CA LEU A 57 -9.96 11.11 13.19
C LEU A 57 -8.90 10.03 13.39
N VAL A 58 -9.28 8.77 13.21
CA VAL A 58 -8.43 7.61 13.51
C VAL A 58 -8.41 6.66 12.32
N ASP A 59 -7.21 6.29 11.90
CA ASP A 59 -6.93 5.20 10.96
C ASP A 59 -6.20 4.09 11.71
N MET A 60 -6.63 2.84 11.53
CA MET A 60 -6.10 1.73 12.30
C MET A 60 -5.91 0.46 11.48
N ILE A 61 -4.71 -0.10 11.56
CA ILE A 61 -4.42 -1.45 11.08
C ILE A 61 -4.39 -2.41 12.28
N LYS A 62 -5.05 -3.56 12.15
CA LYS A 62 -5.12 -4.59 13.21
C LYS A 62 -4.91 -6.01 12.74
N SER A 63 -4.45 -6.85 13.66
CA SER A 63 -4.51 -8.31 13.52
C SER A 63 -5.94 -8.84 13.73
N LYS A 64 -6.26 -9.99 13.13
CA LYS A 64 -7.55 -10.66 13.31
C LYS A 64 -7.76 -11.18 14.72
N LYS A 65 -9.01 -11.14 15.17
CA LYS A 65 -9.47 -11.72 16.45
C LYS A 65 -8.73 -11.15 17.66
N ILE A 66 -8.55 -9.83 17.70
CA ILE A 66 -8.02 -9.08 18.85
C ILE A 66 -9.08 -8.22 19.56
N GLY A 67 -10.38 -8.40 19.26
CA GLY A 67 -11.47 -7.75 20.01
C GLY A 67 -11.90 -6.36 19.52
N ILE A 68 -11.28 -5.81 18.48
CA ILE A 68 -11.56 -4.43 18.02
C ILE A 68 -12.95 -4.25 17.42
N SER A 69 -13.47 -5.20 16.65
CA SER A 69 -14.85 -5.07 16.12
C SER A 69 -15.90 -5.11 17.24
N TRP A 70 -15.64 -5.81 18.37
CA TRP A 70 -16.47 -5.70 19.57
C TRP A 70 -16.32 -4.30 20.20
N ALA A 71 -15.09 -3.81 20.30
CA ALA A 71 -14.81 -2.50 20.88
C ALA A 71 -15.54 -1.36 20.13
N LEU A 72 -15.50 -1.39 18.79
CA LEU A 72 -16.22 -0.46 17.91
C LEU A 72 -17.74 -0.51 18.14
N ALA A 73 -18.33 -1.70 18.16
CA ALA A 73 -19.77 -1.88 18.40
C ALA A 73 -20.20 -1.38 19.80
N ILE A 74 -19.39 -1.67 20.83
CA ILE A 74 -19.62 -1.17 22.19
C ILE A 74 -19.52 0.35 22.22
N TYR A 75 -18.54 0.94 21.52
CA TYR A 75 -18.38 2.38 21.43
C TYR A 75 -19.58 3.04 20.73
N ALA A 76 -20.02 2.48 19.60
CA ALA A 76 -21.21 2.93 18.88
C ALA A 76 -22.46 2.88 19.77
N LEU A 77 -22.67 1.76 20.47
CA LEU A 77 -23.75 1.61 21.44
C LEU A 77 -23.68 2.67 22.54
N TRP A 78 -22.51 2.84 23.16
CA TRP A 78 -22.31 3.80 24.24
C TRP A 78 -22.63 5.23 23.79
N LYS A 79 -22.21 5.63 22.58
CA LYS A 79 -22.51 6.95 22.01
C LYS A 79 -24.03 7.18 21.85
N ILE A 80 -24.76 6.22 21.27
CA ILE A 80 -26.22 6.37 21.12
C ILE A 80 -26.97 6.25 22.45
N TYR A 81 -26.41 5.51 23.41
CA TYR A 81 -26.98 5.32 24.73
C TYR A 81 -26.87 6.56 25.62
N THR A 82 -25.82 7.36 25.43
CA THR A 82 -25.47 8.47 26.35
C THR A 82 -25.73 9.85 25.76
N ILE A 83 -25.80 9.98 24.43
CA ILE A 83 -25.92 11.26 23.73
C ILE A 83 -27.26 11.36 22.96
N PRO A 84 -28.19 12.25 23.37
CA PRO A 84 -29.45 12.46 22.67
C PRO A 84 -29.25 12.90 21.21
N GLY A 85 -30.06 12.36 20.30
CA GLY A 85 -30.03 12.68 18.87
C GLY A 85 -28.80 12.15 18.12
N TRP A 86 -27.91 11.41 18.79
CA TRP A 86 -26.66 10.97 18.17
C TRP A 86 -26.91 9.89 17.11
N SER A 87 -26.32 10.08 15.93
CA SER A 87 -26.39 9.14 14.82
C SER A 87 -25.00 8.57 14.56
N VAL A 88 -24.89 7.24 14.57
CA VAL A 88 -23.68 6.49 14.20
C VAL A 88 -23.90 5.84 12.84
N LEU A 89 -22.97 6.04 11.91
CA LEU A 89 -22.97 5.39 10.60
C LEU A 89 -21.87 4.30 10.59
N GLU A 90 -22.27 3.04 10.46
CA GLU A 90 -21.35 1.89 10.44
C GLU A 90 -21.22 1.34 9.02
N PHE A 91 -20.03 1.46 8.44
CA PHE A 91 -19.69 0.98 7.11
C PHE A 91 -18.89 -0.31 7.19
N SER A 92 -19.18 -1.24 6.29
CA SER A 92 -18.32 -2.40 6.05
C SER A 92 -18.25 -2.77 4.57
N LYS A 93 -17.41 -3.74 4.22
CA LYS A 93 -17.14 -4.16 2.83
C LYS A 93 -18.40 -4.65 2.09
N GLY A 94 -19.40 -5.13 2.82
CA GLY A 94 -20.65 -5.65 2.28
C GLY A 94 -21.80 -5.52 3.26
N GLN A 95 -23.01 -5.80 2.76
CA GLN A 95 -24.24 -5.63 3.56
C GLN A 95 -24.24 -6.58 4.76
N VAL A 96 -23.84 -7.84 4.55
CA VAL A 96 -23.78 -8.85 5.62
C VAL A 96 -22.85 -8.40 6.74
N GLU A 97 -21.63 -7.98 6.39
CA GLU A 97 -20.63 -7.58 7.38
C GLU A 97 -21.03 -6.31 8.15
N SER A 98 -21.66 -5.35 7.49
CA SER A 98 -22.19 -4.15 8.17
C SER A 98 -23.31 -4.51 9.16
N GLN A 99 -24.18 -5.47 8.80
CA GLN A 99 -25.25 -5.95 9.67
C GLN A 99 -24.71 -6.79 10.84
N GLU A 100 -23.64 -7.56 10.62
CA GLU A 100 -22.94 -8.31 11.67
C GLU A 100 -22.26 -7.39 12.69
N LEU A 101 -21.71 -6.25 12.26
CA LEU A 101 -21.16 -5.25 13.17
C LEU A 101 -22.27 -4.63 14.03
N LEU A 102 -23.37 -4.19 13.41
CA LEU A 102 -24.54 -3.64 14.12
C LEU A 102 -25.14 -4.65 15.11
N ALA A 103 -25.20 -5.92 14.73
CA ALA A 103 -25.72 -6.99 15.57
C ALA A 103 -24.93 -7.12 16.89
N LYS A 104 -23.61 -6.83 16.90
CA LYS A 104 -22.81 -6.82 18.13
C LYS A 104 -23.29 -5.75 19.10
N SER A 105 -23.60 -4.55 18.61
CA SER A 105 -24.17 -3.46 19.43
C SER A 105 -25.50 -3.89 20.08
N LYS A 106 -26.33 -4.62 19.32
CA LYS A 106 -27.58 -5.21 19.85
C LYS A 106 -27.32 -6.28 20.90
N ILE A 107 -26.39 -7.20 20.65
CA ILE A 107 -26.04 -8.29 21.58
C ILE A 107 -25.57 -7.70 22.91
N VAL A 108 -24.72 -6.67 22.87
CA VAL A 108 -24.26 -5.99 24.09
C VAL A 108 -25.46 -5.41 24.84
N TYR A 109 -26.32 -4.63 24.17
CA TYR A 109 -27.49 -4.03 24.81
C TYR A 109 -28.40 -5.08 25.46
N MET A 110 -28.70 -6.16 24.75
CA MET A 110 -29.58 -7.21 25.24
C MET A 110 -29.03 -7.95 26.46
N ASN A 111 -27.69 -7.98 26.62
CA ASN A 111 -27.01 -8.58 27.75
C ASN A 111 -26.69 -7.59 28.90
N LEU A 112 -26.98 -6.30 28.74
CA LEU A 112 -26.86 -5.34 29.83
C LEU A 112 -27.80 -5.74 30.99
N PRO A 113 -27.44 -5.36 32.24
CA PRO A 113 -28.33 -5.51 33.39
C PRO A 113 -29.72 -4.90 33.13
N GLU A 114 -30.75 -5.47 33.74
CA GLU A 114 -32.14 -5.02 33.55
C GLU A 114 -32.34 -3.53 33.83
N TRP A 115 -31.69 -3.02 34.88
CA TRP A 115 -31.73 -1.60 35.25
C TRP A 115 -31.09 -0.65 34.22
N MET A 116 -30.28 -1.16 33.28
CA MET A 116 -29.70 -0.39 32.18
C MET A 116 -30.51 -0.48 30.88
N ARG A 117 -31.43 -1.43 30.75
CA ARG A 117 -32.25 -1.60 29.53
C ARG A 117 -33.52 -0.75 29.61
N VAL A 118 -33.31 0.56 29.76
CA VAL A 118 -34.36 1.54 30.08
C VAL A 118 -35.08 2.11 28.85
N TYR A 119 -34.52 1.93 27.66
CA TYR A 119 -35.02 2.56 26.43
C TYR A 119 -35.87 1.62 25.58
N THR A 120 -36.85 2.22 24.91
CA THR A 120 -37.63 1.55 23.87
C THR A 120 -36.77 1.42 22.61
N LEU A 121 -36.65 0.18 22.11
CA LEU A 121 -35.87 -0.11 20.91
C LEU A 121 -36.64 0.33 19.64
N GLU A 122 -36.29 1.50 19.12
CA GLU A 122 -36.86 2.07 17.91
C GLU A 122 -35.85 3.03 17.26
N PRO A 123 -35.37 2.76 16.03
CA PRO A 123 -35.63 1.59 15.20
C PRO A 123 -34.98 0.30 15.71
N ASN A 124 -35.50 -0.86 15.29
CA ASN A 124 -34.90 -2.17 15.57
C ASN A 124 -35.05 -3.12 14.36
N SER A 125 -34.16 -3.00 13.39
CA SER A 125 -34.09 -3.84 12.17
C SER A 125 -32.66 -4.33 11.94
N THR A 126 -32.42 -5.18 10.94
CA THR A 126 -31.07 -5.65 10.60
C THR A 126 -30.12 -4.51 10.19
N GLU A 127 -30.65 -3.37 9.75
CA GLU A 127 -29.86 -2.23 9.26
C GLU A 127 -29.87 -1.02 10.20
N LYS A 128 -30.80 -0.97 11.16
CA LYS A 128 -30.94 0.16 12.10
C LYS A 128 -31.21 -0.31 13.52
N PHE A 129 -30.55 0.31 14.47
CA PHE A 129 -30.74 0.08 15.90
C PHE A 129 -30.72 1.40 16.65
N GLY A 130 -31.69 1.67 17.52
CA GLY A 130 -31.73 2.93 18.24
C GLY A 130 -32.68 2.95 19.42
N PHE A 131 -32.70 4.11 20.07
CA PHE A 131 -33.46 4.35 21.28
C PHE A 131 -34.45 5.48 21.06
N LYS A 132 -35.74 5.18 21.19
CA LYS A 132 -36.82 6.12 20.89
C LYS A 132 -36.71 7.39 21.73
N GLU A 133 -36.50 7.24 23.04
CA GLU A 133 -36.45 8.33 24.00
C GLU A 133 -35.23 9.23 23.80
N MET A 134 -34.14 8.66 23.28
CA MET A 134 -32.92 9.41 22.98
C MET A 134 -32.96 10.02 21.57
N GLY A 135 -33.81 9.53 20.67
CA GLY A 135 -33.79 9.91 19.25
C GLY A 135 -32.46 9.56 18.56
N SER A 136 -31.69 8.64 19.14
CA SER A 136 -30.37 8.24 18.68
C SER A 136 -30.42 6.89 17.98
N LYS A 137 -29.48 6.65 17.05
CA LYS A 137 -29.48 5.44 16.22
C LYS A 137 -28.10 5.09 15.68
N ILE A 138 -27.90 3.82 15.39
CA ILE A 138 -26.83 3.27 14.57
C ILE A 138 -27.47 2.80 13.26
N THR A 139 -26.86 3.12 12.12
CA THR A 139 -27.29 2.67 10.79
C THR A 139 -26.13 1.97 10.09
N ALA A 140 -26.37 0.75 9.61
CA ALA A 140 -25.41 -0.07 8.88
C ALA A 140 -25.46 0.23 7.37
N TYR A 141 -24.29 0.41 6.76
CA TYR A 141 -24.12 0.69 5.33
C TYR A 141 -23.12 -0.28 4.70
N PRO A 142 -23.46 -0.93 3.56
CA PRO A 142 -22.47 -1.55 2.71
C PRO A 142 -21.63 -0.49 1.98
N SER A 143 -20.41 -0.84 1.57
CA SER A 143 -19.61 0.01 0.68
C SER A 143 -20.21 0.04 -0.73
N THR A 144 -20.93 1.12 -1.04
CA THR A 144 -21.45 1.44 -2.39
C THR A 144 -21.15 2.90 -2.72
N GLU A 145 -21.20 3.25 -4.00
CA GLU A 145 -20.88 4.61 -4.49
C GLU A 145 -21.67 5.72 -3.77
N THR A 146 -22.93 5.47 -3.44
CA THR A 146 -23.83 6.45 -2.81
C THR A 146 -23.98 6.29 -1.30
N ALA A 147 -23.29 5.32 -0.69
CA ALA A 147 -23.42 5.06 0.74
C ALA A 147 -22.93 6.26 1.57
N GLY A 148 -23.78 6.71 2.50
CA GLY A 148 -23.51 7.87 3.36
C GLY A 148 -23.74 9.24 2.74
N VAL A 149 -24.10 9.33 1.46
CA VAL A 149 -24.38 10.61 0.81
C VAL A 149 -25.66 11.23 1.39
N GLY A 150 -25.56 12.46 1.87
CA GLY A 150 -26.68 13.21 2.45
C GLY A 150 -27.04 12.82 3.89
N GLU A 151 -26.28 11.91 4.50
CA GLU A 151 -26.47 11.53 5.89
C GLU A 151 -25.73 12.50 6.82
N THR A 152 -26.37 12.82 7.94
CA THR A 152 -25.76 13.54 9.06
C THR A 152 -25.46 12.54 10.19
N GLY A 153 -24.30 12.71 10.83
CA GLY A 153 -23.80 11.75 11.81
C GLY A 153 -22.83 12.42 12.78
N GLY A 154 -22.84 11.93 14.02
CA GLY A 154 -21.85 12.32 15.02
C GLY A 154 -20.66 11.36 15.07
N THR A 155 -20.86 10.10 14.68
CA THR A 155 -19.76 9.13 14.58
C THR A 155 -19.89 8.31 13.31
N VAL A 156 -18.78 8.16 12.60
CA VAL A 156 -18.67 7.26 11.45
C VAL A 156 -17.62 6.21 11.78
N ILE A 157 -17.97 4.94 11.56
CA ILE A 157 -17.08 3.80 11.73
C ILE A 157 -16.98 3.08 10.39
N HIS A 158 -15.79 2.89 9.86
CA HIS A 158 -15.50 2.00 8.74
C HIS A 158 -14.76 0.77 9.27
N ASP A 159 -15.41 -0.41 9.32
CA ASP A 159 -14.75 -1.68 9.65
C ASP A 159 -14.38 -2.44 8.37
N GLU A 160 -13.23 -3.09 8.39
CA GLU A 160 -12.60 -3.74 7.23
C GLU A 160 -12.39 -2.79 6.03
N SER A 161 -11.98 -1.54 6.30
CA SER A 161 -11.79 -0.46 5.31
C SER A 161 -10.94 -0.82 4.08
N ASP A 162 -9.92 -1.67 4.23
CA ASP A 162 -9.04 -2.09 3.13
C ASP A 162 -9.75 -2.96 2.08
N PHE A 163 -10.92 -3.51 2.43
CA PHE A 163 -11.74 -4.37 1.59
C PHE A 163 -12.97 -3.66 1.00
N HIS A 164 -13.11 -2.35 1.23
CA HIS A 164 -14.20 -1.55 0.68
C HIS A 164 -13.86 -1.15 -0.76
N ASP A 165 -14.72 -1.50 -1.71
CA ASP A 165 -14.49 -1.16 -3.13
C ASP A 165 -14.64 0.35 -3.39
N PHE A 166 -15.45 1.06 -2.59
CA PHE A 166 -15.71 2.50 -2.72
C PHE A 166 -15.14 3.33 -1.56
N TYR A 167 -14.12 2.82 -0.86
CA TYR A 167 -13.59 3.43 0.37
C TYR A 167 -13.21 4.91 0.21
N GLU A 168 -12.52 5.28 -0.87
CA GLU A 168 -12.05 6.65 -1.12
C GLU A 168 -13.21 7.66 -1.18
N VAL A 169 -14.29 7.29 -1.89
CA VAL A 169 -15.48 8.11 -2.06
C VAL A 169 -16.28 8.15 -0.75
N ASN A 170 -16.51 6.99 -0.12
CA ASN A 170 -17.25 6.91 1.14
C ASN A 170 -16.52 7.69 2.26
N LEU A 171 -15.19 7.60 2.35
CA LEU A 171 -14.41 8.36 3.32
C LEU A 171 -14.55 9.87 3.08
N SER A 172 -14.51 10.31 1.83
CA SER A 172 -14.64 11.74 1.50
C SER A 172 -16.01 12.30 1.90
N HIS A 173 -17.10 11.57 1.61
CA HIS A 173 -18.44 11.96 2.03
C HIS A 173 -18.61 11.94 3.55
N THR A 174 -18.20 10.84 4.18
CA THR A 174 -18.38 10.67 5.63
C THR A 174 -17.47 11.57 6.46
N ARG A 175 -16.31 11.98 5.94
CA ARG A 175 -15.48 13.03 6.56
C ARG A 175 -16.22 14.36 6.60
N ALA A 176 -16.92 14.72 5.53
CA ALA A 176 -17.74 15.93 5.53
C ALA A 176 -18.92 15.82 6.51
N THR A 177 -19.54 14.65 6.63
CA THR A 177 -20.64 14.38 7.57
C THR A 177 -20.30 14.71 9.03
N VAL A 178 -19.06 14.49 9.48
CA VAL A 178 -18.64 14.70 10.88
C VAL A 178 -17.88 16.00 11.12
N ALA A 179 -17.50 16.73 10.06
CA ALA A 179 -16.61 17.89 10.16
C ALA A 179 -17.22 19.05 10.97
N ASP A 180 -18.52 19.29 10.81
CA ASP A 180 -19.25 20.38 11.47
C ASP A 180 -20.01 19.92 12.74
N THR A 181 -19.87 18.65 13.12
CA THR A 181 -20.49 18.11 14.33
C THR A 181 -19.55 18.30 15.51
N PRO A 182 -19.93 19.02 16.58
CA PRO A 182 -19.17 19.03 17.83
C PRO A 182 -18.97 17.59 18.34
N ASP A 183 -17.74 17.25 18.71
CA ASP A 183 -17.33 15.89 19.07
C ASP A 183 -17.56 14.85 17.96
N GLY A 184 -17.63 15.30 16.70
CA GLY A 184 -17.70 14.48 15.51
C GLY A 184 -16.47 13.58 15.40
N GLN A 185 -16.68 12.31 15.05
CA GLN A 185 -15.60 11.33 14.95
C GLN A 185 -15.71 10.46 13.70
N LEU A 186 -14.56 10.14 13.10
CA LEU A 186 -14.42 9.17 12.03
C LEU A 186 -13.31 8.19 12.37
N VAL A 187 -13.66 6.90 12.41
CA VAL A 187 -12.75 5.83 12.75
C VAL A 187 -12.75 4.80 11.63
N SER A 188 -11.60 4.57 11.01
CA SER A 188 -11.41 3.56 9.99
C SER A 188 -10.47 2.48 10.49
N VAL A 189 -10.93 1.24 10.49
CA VAL A 189 -10.20 0.09 11.01
C VAL A 189 -10.17 -1.02 9.97
N SER A 190 -9.00 -1.65 9.81
CA SER A 190 -8.93 -2.79 8.90
C SER A 190 -7.85 -3.81 9.26
N THR A 191 -8.10 -5.05 8.85
CA THR A 191 -7.01 -5.96 8.49
C THR A 191 -6.46 -5.59 7.11
N VAL A 192 -5.30 -6.10 6.72
CA VAL A 192 -4.73 -5.72 5.41
C VAL A 192 -5.13 -6.72 4.32
N ASP A 193 -5.59 -6.19 3.19
CA ASP A 193 -5.75 -6.90 1.93
C ASP A 193 -4.40 -6.92 1.21
N ILE A 194 -3.63 -7.97 1.45
CA ILE A 194 -2.35 -8.20 0.79
C ILE A 194 -2.41 -8.27 -0.74
N THR A 195 -3.58 -8.50 -1.34
CA THR A 195 -3.74 -8.53 -2.81
C THR A 195 -3.80 -7.12 -3.41
N LYS A 196 -4.08 -6.10 -2.58
CA LYS A 196 -4.10 -4.69 -2.94
C LYS A 196 -2.96 -3.95 -2.20
N PRO A 197 -1.68 -4.11 -2.64
CA PRO A 197 -0.52 -3.57 -1.91
C PRO A 197 -0.58 -2.05 -1.74
N ASP A 198 -1.20 -1.35 -2.69
CA ASP A 198 -1.40 0.10 -2.67
C ASP A 198 -2.89 0.46 -2.72
N SER A 199 -3.70 -0.16 -1.86
CA SER A 199 -5.09 0.26 -1.66
C SER A 199 -5.16 1.72 -1.19
N TYR A 200 -6.31 2.37 -1.40
CA TYR A 200 -6.51 3.73 -0.90
C TYR A 200 -6.39 3.80 0.62
N PHE A 201 -6.95 2.83 1.35
CA PHE A 201 -6.84 2.77 2.80
C PHE A 201 -5.39 2.74 3.28
N LYS A 202 -4.51 1.93 2.67
CA LYS A 202 -3.09 1.89 3.04
C LYS A 202 -2.36 3.20 2.78
N ARG A 203 -2.61 3.86 1.64
CA ARG A 203 -2.04 5.19 1.35
C ARG A 203 -2.50 6.25 2.34
N HIS A 204 -3.80 6.21 2.68
CA HIS A 204 -4.38 7.11 3.66
C HIS A 204 -3.78 6.86 5.06
N PHE A 205 -3.67 5.60 5.48
CA PHE A 205 -3.00 5.22 6.72
C PHE A 205 -1.54 5.69 6.77
N LYS A 206 -0.75 5.51 5.70
CA LYS A 206 0.63 6.01 5.63
C LYS A 206 0.70 7.53 5.81
N SER A 207 -0.32 8.25 5.33
CA SER A 207 -0.41 9.72 5.46
C SER A 207 -0.86 10.20 6.85
N ALA A 208 -1.33 9.30 7.72
CA ALA A 208 -1.76 9.62 9.08
C ALA A 208 -0.57 9.87 10.03
N GLU A 209 -0.80 10.73 11.03
CA GLU A 209 0.17 11.09 12.06
C GLU A 209 0.57 9.85 12.88
N GLY A 210 1.87 9.58 12.98
CA GLY A 210 2.39 8.43 13.74
C GLY A 210 2.50 7.13 12.94
N SER A 211 2.25 7.16 11.62
CA SER A 211 2.41 5.99 10.74
C SER A 211 3.87 5.54 10.58
N GLY A 212 4.82 6.46 10.73
CA GLY A 212 6.25 6.22 10.52
C GLY A 212 6.71 6.28 9.05
N TYR A 213 5.86 6.77 8.14
CA TYR A 213 6.18 6.92 6.71
C TYR A 213 6.50 8.37 6.33
N PRO A 214 7.20 8.64 5.21
CA PRO A 214 7.57 10.00 4.78
C PRO A 214 6.39 10.96 4.60
N GLU A 215 5.22 10.42 4.26
CA GLU A 215 3.96 11.16 4.14
C GLU A 215 3.16 11.34 5.44
N SER A 216 3.67 10.89 6.59
CA SER A 216 2.97 10.97 7.88
C SER A 216 2.57 12.40 8.26
N GLY A 217 1.36 12.56 8.80
CA GLY A 217 0.82 13.83 9.29
C GLY A 217 0.17 14.72 8.23
N ARG A 218 -0.02 14.22 6.99
CA ARG A 218 -0.56 15.02 5.87
C ARG A 218 -2.08 15.05 5.77
N ASN A 219 -2.80 14.08 6.35
CA ASN A 219 -4.26 13.97 6.19
C ASN A 219 -5.09 14.34 7.44
N GLY A 220 -4.42 14.58 8.58
CA GLY A 220 -5.04 14.92 9.87
C GLY A 220 -5.55 13.74 10.70
N PHE A 221 -5.36 12.51 10.24
CA PHE A 221 -5.75 11.30 10.98
C PHE A 221 -4.65 10.85 11.93
N LYS A 222 -5.02 10.18 13.01
CA LYS A 222 -4.08 9.46 13.88
C LYS A 222 -3.93 8.01 13.42
N ALA A 223 -2.70 7.56 13.18
CA ALA A 223 -2.41 6.15 12.87
C ALA A 223 -2.30 5.32 14.17
N LEU A 224 -3.06 4.22 14.24
CA LEU A 224 -2.96 3.21 15.30
C LEU A 224 -2.61 1.84 14.72
N PHE A 225 -1.87 1.04 15.46
CA PHE A 225 -1.54 -0.33 15.07
C PHE A 225 -1.53 -1.28 16.26
N TYR A 226 -2.30 -2.36 16.15
CA TYR A 226 -2.26 -3.46 17.12
C TYR A 226 -2.01 -4.79 16.39
N GLY A 227 -0.80 -5.31 16.57
CA GLY A 227 -0.33 -6.53 15.91
C GLY A 227 -0.82 -7.81 16.57
N VAL A 228 -0.33 -8.93 16.07
CA VAL A 228 -0.71 -10.27 16.56
C VAL A 228 -0.48 -10.47 18.06
N PHE A 229 0.59 -9.88 18.61
CA PHE A 229 0.99 -10.04 20.01
C PHE A 229 0.17 -9.19 21.00
N SER A 230 -0.71 -8.32 20.51
CA SER A 230 -1.58 -7.53 21.38
C SER A 230 -2.59 -8.42 22.13
N ARG A 231 -2.98 -9.56 21.56
CA ARG A 231 -3.88 -10.49 22.24
C ARG A 231 -3.10 -11.36 23.25
N PRO A 232 -3.53 -11.41 24.53
CA PRO A 232 -2.94 -12.33 25.51
C PRO A 232 -2.92 -13.78 25.00
N GLY A 233 -1.80 -14.46 25.24
CA GLY A 233 -1.58 -15.84 24.79
C GLY A 233 -1.06 -15.98 23.35
N ARG A 234 -0.92 -14.89 22.58
CA ARG A 234 -0.24 -14.93 21.28
C ARG A 234 1.19 -14.43 21.41
N GLY A 235 2.15 -15.35 21.44
CA GLY A 235 3.59 -15.06 21.35
C GLY A 235 4.19 -15.56 20.03
N GLU A 236 5.52 -15.57 19.93
CA GLU A 236 6.22 -16.03 18.72
C GLU A 236 5.84 -17.48 18.36
N ALA A 237 5.72 -18.37 19.36
CA ALA A 237 5.32 -19.76 19.15
C ALA A 237 3.94 -19.89 18.48
N PHE A 238 2.99 -19.00 18.80
CA PHE A 238 1.69 -18.96 18.10
C PHE A 238 1.88 -18.56 16.64
N TYR A 239 2.71 -17.54 16.38
CA TYR A 239 2.96 -17.06 15.03
C TYR A 239 3.66 -18.12 14.15
N GLU A 240 4.71 -18.76 14.67
CA GLU A 240 5.41 -19.87 14.00
C GLU A 240 4.47 -21.03 13.69
N GLN A 241 3.58 -21.38 14.63
CA GLN A 241 2.58 -22.42 14.41
C GLN A 241 1.61 -22.03 13.28
N MET A 242 1.14 -20.78 13.23
CA MET A 242 0.29 -20.30 12.13
C MET A 242 0.99 -20.37 10.79
N ILE A 243 2.29 -20.02 10.71
CA ILE A 243 3.10 -20.16 9.49
C ILE A 243 3.17 -21.62 9.07
N LYS A 244 3.47 -22.53 9.99
CA LYS A 244 3.55 -23.97 9.73
C LYS A 244 2.23 -24.54 9.22
N GLU A 245 1.12 -24.15 9.82
CA GLU A 245 -0.23 -24.59 9.40
C GLU A 245 -0.65 -24.02 8.04
N ASN A 246 -0.07 -22.89 7.63
CA ASN A 246 -0.35 -22.22 6.36
C ASN A 246 0.85 -22.27 5.41
N GLU A 247 1.61 -23.37 5.41
CA GLU A 247 2.83 -23.52 4.59
C GLU A 247 2.58 -23.26 3.09
N ALA A 248 1.42 -23.66 2.58
CA ALA A 248 1.05 -23.44 1.18
C ALA A 248 0.63 -21.98 0.88
N THR A 249 0.26 -21.22 1.92
CA THR A 249 -0.30 -19.86 1.80
C THR A 249 0.24 -18.92 2.90
N PRO A 250 1.57 -18.81 3.11
CA PRO A 250 2.14 -18.13 4.27
C PRO A 250 1.81 -16.63 4.30
N TRP A 251 1.49 -16.05 3.15
CA TRP A 251 1.01 -14.67 3.04
C TRP A 251 -0.29 -14.41 3.79
N VAL A 252 -1.15 -15.42 3.93
CA VAL A 252 -2.41 -15.32 4.69
C VAL A 252 -2.11 -15.04 6.16
N VAL A 253 -0.99 -15.55 6.66
CA VAL A 253 -0.54 -15.27 8.03
C VAL A 253 -0.08 -13.83 8.15
N GLY A 254 0.72 -13.33 7.19
CA GLY A 254 1.12 -11.91 7.16
C GLY A 254 -0.07 -10.95 7.08
N ALA A 255 -1.11 -11.29 6.31
CA ALA A 255 -2.33 -10.49 6.18
C ALA A 255 -3.16 -10.44 7.48
N ASN A 256 -3.30 -11.58 8.14
CA ASN A 256 -4.17 -11.71 9.31
C ASN A 256 -3.46 -11.42 10.64
N TYR A 257 -2.15 -11.60 10.69
CA TYR A 257 -1.35 -11.58 11.90
C TYR A 257 -0.08 -10.73 11.75
N PRO A 258 -0.13 -9.50 11.20
CA PRO A 258 1.07 -8.68 11.10
C PRO A 258 1.65 -8.39 12.49
N ARG A 259 2.98 -8.49 12.62
CA ARG A 259 3.68 -8.15 13.88
C ARG A 259 4.01 -6.65 13.94
N THR A 260 4.20 -6.02 12.78
CA THR A 260 4.54 -4.59 12.67
C THR A 260 3.76 -3.92 11.53
N ILE A 261 3.69 -2.58 11.57
CA ILE A 261 3.15 -1.77 10.47
C ILE A 261 3.87 -2.09 9.15
N LYS A 262 5.21 -2.19 9.19
CA LYS A 262 6.03 -2.49 8.01
C LYS A 262 5.65 -3.82 7.39
N GLU A 263 5.36 -4.85 8.20
CA GLU A 263 4.87 -6.13 7.70
C GLU A 263 3.46 -6.01 7.09
N ALA A 264 2.54 -5.33 7.77
CA ALA A 264 1.17 -5.15 7.29
C ALA A 264 1.10 -4.42 5.94
N LEU A 265 1.99 -3.45 5.73
CA LEU A 265 2.06 -2.62 4.53
C LEU A 265 3.08 -3.13 3.50
N SER A 266 3.73 -4.26 3.76
CA SER A 266 4.64 -4.87 2.79
C SER A 266 3.85 -5.55 1.67
N PRO A 267 4.28 -5.41 0.40
CA PRO A 267 3.79 -6.26 -0.69
C PRO A 267 4.01 -7.75 -0.40
N LEU A 268 3.22 -8.60 -1.06
CA LEU A 268 3.38 -10.05 -1.10
C LEU A 268 4.81 -10.42 -1.55
N ALA A 269 5.63 -10.95 -0.63
CA ALA A 269 6.99 -11.40 -0.95
C ALA A 269 6.99 -12.56 -1.96
N ALA A 270 5.93 -13.37 -2.01
CA ALA A 270 5.81 -14.52 -2.91
C ALA A 270 5.45 -14.15 -4.36
N THR A 271 4.80 -13.00 -4.58
CA THR A 271 4.47 -12.53 -5.92
C THR A 271 5.49 -11.55 -6.45
N SER A 272 6.31 -10.91 -5.60
CA SER A 272 7.34 -9.98 -6.08
C SER A 272 8.27 -10.66 -7.10
N CYS A 273 8.56 -9.96 -8.21
CA CYS A 273 9.51 -10.46 -9.19
C CYS A 273 10.94 -10.48 -8.62
N PHE A 274 11.24 -9.59 -7.68
CA PHE A 274 12.59 -9.31 -7.18
C PHE A 274 12.74 -9.69 -5.72
N ASN A 275 13.97 -10.01 -5.30
CA ASN A 275 14.24 -10.35 -3.91
C ASN A 275 14.09 -9.12 -3.00
N LYS A 276 13.20 -9.22 -2.00
CA LYS A 276 12.88 -8.12 -1.07
C LYS A 276 14.09 -7.57 -0.31
N GLU A 277 15.00 -8.44 0.14
CA GLU A 277 16.19 -8.03 0.88
C GLU A 277 17.12 -7.21 -0.02
N LYS A 278 17.30 -7.64 -1.28
CA LYS A 278 18.08 -6.92 -2.28
C LYS A 278 17.49 -5.55 -2.58
N LEU A 279 16.17 -5.47 -2.78
CA LEU A 279 15.51 -4.20 -3.03
C LEU A 279 15.56 -3.25 -1.82
N THR A 280 15.44 -3.79 -0.60
CA THR A 280 15.59 -2.99 0.63
C THR A 280 17.01 -2.42 0.71
N ASN A 281 18.03 -3.22 0.41
CA ASN A 281 19.41 -2.75 0.36
C ASN A 281 19.60 -1.64 -0.70
N LEU A 282 19.04 -1.79 -1.91
CA LEU A 282 19.08 -0.75 -2.93
C LEU A 282 18.38 0.54 -2.48
N TRP A 283 17.25 0.43 -1.80
CA TRP A 283 16.49 1.56 -1.27
C TRP A 283 17.27 2.33 -0.20
N ASP A 284 17.86 1.61 0.75
CA ASP A 284 18.64 2.18 1.84
C ASP A 284 19.94 2.84 1.35
N ASN A 285 20.47 2.40 0.19
CA ASN A 285 21.67 2.95 -0.45
C ASN A 285 21.36 3.90 -1.63
N ALA A 286 20.08 4.25 -1.83
CA ALA A 286 19.67 5.16 -2.88
C ALA A 286 20.15 6.59 -2.59
N GLU A 287 20.42 7.34 -3.66
CA GLU A 287 20.99 8.68 -3.54
C GLU A 287 19.89 9.73 -3.40
N GLU A 288 20.00 10.58 -2.37
CA GLU A 288 18.94 11.55 -2.04
C GLU A 288 19.11 12.89 -2.74
N ASN A 289 20.35 13.30 -2.99
CA ASN A 289 20.70 14.62 -3.51
C ASN A 289 21.34 14.51 -4.89
N LEU A 290 20.55 14.05 -5.86
CA LEU A 290 20.98 13.90 -7.24
C LEU A 290 21.09 15.26 -7.95
N GLU A 291 22.10 15.39 -8.82
CA GLU A 291 22.15 16.51 -9.76
C GLU A 291 20.97 16.35 -10.74
N THR A 292 20.05 17.31 -10.71
CA THR A 292 18.89 17.35 -11.59
C THR A 292 19.01 18.49 -12.58
N ARG A 293 18.99 18.18 -13.88
CA ARG A 293 18.95 19.15 -14.98
C ARG A 293 17.55 19.23 -15.57
N GLN A 294 17.08 20.45 -15.81
CA GLN A 294 15.76 20.73 -16.40
C GLN A 294 14.56 20.13 -15.64
N GLY A 295 14.75 19.62 -14.42
CA GLY A 295 13.70 19.00 -13.60
C GLY A 295 13.36 17.54 -13.96
N PHE A 296 13.96 16.97 -15.00
CA PHE A 296 13.63 15.60 -15.46
C PHE A 296 14.82 14.75 -15.90
N ILE A 297 16.04 15.31 -15.88
CA ILE A 297 17.28 14.59 -16.16
C ILE A 297 18.05 14.46 -14.86
N TYR A 298 18.34 13.24 -14.44
CA TYR A 298 18.97 12.92 -13.18
C TYR A 298 20.34 12.30 -13.44
N ILE A 299 21.38 12.92 -12.89
CA ILE A 299 22.76 12.43 -12.99
C ILE A 299 23.11 11.76 -11.66
N LEU A 300 23.31 10.44 -11.70
CA LEU A 300 23.71 9.65 -10.54
C LEU A 300 25.23 9.56 -10.44
N GLN A 301 25.91 9.38 -11.56
CA GLN A 301 27.35 9.32 -11.63
C GLN A 301 27.84 10.04 -12.89
N PRO A 302 28.96 10.78 -12.81
CA PRO A 302 29.55 11.42 -13.97
C PRO A 302 30.08 10.36 -14.95
N LYS A 303 30.20 10.73 -16.22
CA LYS A 303 30.89 9.89 -17.21
C LYS A 303 32.36 9.67 -16.82
N MET A 304 32.86 8.47 -17.05
CA MET A 304 34.21 8.05 -16.70
C MET A 304 34.87 7.34 -17.88
N VAL A 305 36.13 7.69 -18.14
CA VAL A 305 36.94 6.99 -19.14
C VAL A 305 37.20 5.55 -18.67
N GLY A 306 37.12 4.60 -19.60
CA GLY A 306 37.29 3.17 -19.29
C GLY A 306 36.02 2.47 -18.80
N VAL A 307 34.93 3.22 -18.60
CA VAL A 307 33.58 2.65 -18.38
C VAL A 307 32.89 2.50 -19.73
N GLN A 308 32.14 1.40 -19.89
CA GLN A 308 31.34 1.14 -21.07
C GLN A 308 29.88 1.39 -20.75
N TYR A 309 29.14 1.93 -21.72
CA TYR A 309 27.76 2.34 -21.47
C TYR A 309 26.78 1.60 -22.38
N ALA A 310 25.65 1.21 -21.79
CA ALA A 310 24.44 0.78 -22.51
C ALA A 310 23.27 1.65 -22.05
N ALA A 311 22.27 1.79 -22.90
CA ALA A 311 21.10 2.58 -22.59
C ALA A 311 19.82 1.90 -23.09
N GLY A 312 18.75 2.03 -22.31
CA GLY A 312 17.43 1.53 -22.63
C GLY A 312 16.40 2.65 -22.58
N VAL A 313 15.47 2.67 -23.53
CA VAL A 313 14.40 3.66 -23.61
C VAL A 313 13.04 2.98 -23.63
N ASP A 314 12.18 3.42 -22.73
CA ASP A 314 10.74 3.18 -22.79
C ASP A 314 10.03 4.52 -23.02
N VAL A 315 8.96 4.54 -23.79
CA VAL A 315 8.29 5.77 -24.20
C VAL A 315 6.81 5.69 -23.85
N GLY A 316 6.41 6.39 -22.79
CA GLY A 316 5.01 6.57 -22.43
C GLY A 316 4.23 7.36 -23.48
N GLU A 317 2.92 7.12 -23.58
CA GLU A 317 2.03 7.83 -24.51
C GLU A 317 1.76 9.30 -24.10
N GLY A 318 2.25 9.72 -22.93
CA GLY A 318 2.29 11.13 -22.50
C GLY A 318 1.00 11.64 -21.86
N VAL A 319 0.14 10.76 -21.34
CA VAL A 319 -1.09 11.13 -20.62
C VAL A 319 -1.13 10.41 -19.27
N GLY A 320 -1.43 11.13 -18.19
CA GLY A 320 -1.60 10.53 -16.86
C GLY A 320 -0.30 10.04 -16.23
N LEU A 321 -0.20 8.71 -16.01
CA LEU A 321 0.90 8.07 -15.28
C LEU A 321 1.91 7.34 -16.19
N ASP A 322 1.81 7.53 -17.52
CA ASP A 322 2.77 7.02 -18.51
C ASP A 322 4.00 7.93 -18.59
N TYR A 323 5.18 7.42 -18.26
CA TYR A 323 6.44 8.17 -18.32
C TYR A 323 7.29 7.73 -19.52
N SER A 324 7.95 8.69 -20.16
CA SER A 324 9.07 8.44 -21.05
C SER A 324 10.36 8.38 -20.25
N VAL A 325 11.10 7.29 -20.42
CA VAL A 325 12.26 6.95 -19.60
C VAL A 325 13.47 6.57 -20.44
N LEU A 326 14.63 7.17 -20.14
CA LEU A 326 15.95 6.70 -20.57
C LEU A 326 16.72 6.26 -19.32
N SER A 327 17.25 5.04 -19.31
CA SER A 327 18.19 4.57 -18.28
C SER A 327 19.56 4.33 -18.93
N ILE A 328 20.59 5.07 -18.52
CA ILE A 328 21.98 4.84 -18.93
C ILE A 328 22.69 4.03 -17.84
N VAL A 329 23.25 2.89 -18.23
CA VAL A 329 23.98 1.98 -17.35
C VAL A 329 25.45 1.99 -17.71
N GLY A 330 26.30 2.31 -16.72
CA GLY A 330 27.75 2.20 -16.82
C GLY A 330 28.24 0.85 -16.31
N LYS A 331 29.11 0.18 -17.08
CA LYS A 331 29.66 -1.14 -16.80
C LYS A 331 31.18 -1.08 -16.63
N ARG A 332 31.68 -1.68 -15.56
CA ARG A 332 33.10 -1.87 -15.23
C ARG A 332 33.33 -3.31 -14.78
N GLY A 333 33.94 -4.11 -15.65
CA GLY A 333 34.12 -5.54 -15.42
C GLY A 333 32.78 -6.28 -15.33
N LEU A 334 32.53 -6.94 -14.21
CA LEU A 334 31.28 -7.67 -13.93
C LEU A 334 30.21 -6.82 -13.21
N SER A 335 30.54 -5.58 -12.85
CA SER A 335 29.63 -4.68 -12.15
C SER A 335 29.09 -3.61 -13.09
N ALA A 336 27.81 -3.33 -12.96
CA ALA A 336 27.09 -2.31 -13.69
C ALA A 336 26.19 -1.49 -12.76
N GLU A 337 26.03 -0.21 -13.06
CA GLU A 337 25.24 0.73 -12.26
C GLU A 337 24.52 1.70 -13.17
N VAL A 338 23.28 2.06 -12.82
CA VAL A 338 22.56 3.15 -13.48
C VAL A 338 23.25 4.48 -13.14
N VAL A 339 23.76 5.18 -14.15
CA VAL A 339 24.58 6.39 -13.99
C VAL A 339 23.84 7.68 -14.36
N ALA A 340 22.81 7.60 -15.19
CA ALA A 340 21.97 8.73 -15.54
C ALA A 340 20.58 8.26 -15.99
N VAL A 341 19.57 9.09 -15.75
CA VAL A 341 18.17 8.81 -16.08
C VAL A 341 17.52 10.06 -16.69
N ILE A 342 16.71 9.87 -17.73
CA ILE A 342 15.64 10.83 -18.09
C ILE A 342 14.33 10.20 -17.62
N TYR A 343 13.53 10.93 -16.85
CA TYR A 343 12.23 10.47 -16.33
C TYR A 343 11.22 11.60 -16.39
N THR A 344 10.27 11.52 -17.32
CA THR A 344 9.31 12.61 -17.60
C THR A 344 7.99 12.10 -18.15
N ASN A 345 6.88 12.75 -17.78
CA ASN A 345 5.56 12.58 -18.39
C ASN A 345 5.04 13.88 -19.03
N THR A 346 5.90 14.90 -19.18
CA THR A 346 5.53 16.24 -19.69
C THR A 346 6.23 16.62 -20.98
N VAL A 347 7.33 15.95 -21.33
CA VAL A 347 8.11 16.23 -22.53
C VAL A 347 7.54 15.42 -23.71
N GLY A 348 7.19 16.12 -24.79
CA GLY A 348 6.70 15.48 -26.01
C GLY A 348 7.76 14.61 -26.70
N THR A 349 7.32 13.62 -27.47
CA THR A 349 8.14 12.55 -28.06
C THR A 349 9.39 13.02 -28.80
N ASP A 350 9.29 14.02 -29.68
CA ASP A 350 10.43 14.56 -30.42
C ASP A 350 11.48 15.22 -29.51
N SER A 351 11.00 15.97 -28.51
CA SER A 351 11.87 16.64 -27.54
C SER A 351 12.54 15.61 -26.63
N PHE A 352 11.81 14.55 -26.25
CA PHE A 352 12.37 13.45 -25.49
C PHE A 352 13.44 12.70 -26.29
N ALA A 353 13.24 12.45 -27.59
CA ALA A 353 14.24 11.83 -28.46
C ALA A 353 15.50 12.70 -28.59
N PHE A 354 15.35 14.02 -28.70
CA PHE A 354 16.48 14.95 -28.71
C PHE A 354 17.26 14.93 -27.40
N GLU A 355 16.59 14.95 -26.25
CA GLU A 355 17.24 14.85 -24.95
C GLU A 355 17.93 13.49 -24.75
N CYS A 356 17.35 12.40 -25.27
CA CYS A 356 17.98 11.08 -25.30
C CYS A 356 19.29 11.09 -26.10
N ASP A 357 19.29 11.61 -27.33
CA ASP A 357 20.49 11.75 -28.17
C ASP A 357 21.56 12.58 -27.46
N ARG A 358 21.17 13.74 -26.91
CA ARG A 358 22.08 14.67 -26.23
C ARG A 358 22.76 14.02 -25.03
N LEU A 359 21.98 13.39 -24.14
CA LEU A 359 22.53 12.75 -22.95
C LEU A 359 23.36 11.51 -23.30
N CYS A 360 22.93 10.69 -24.27
CA CYS A 360 23.70 9.54 -24.72
C CYS A 360 25.06 9.96 -25.33
N ARG A 361 25.10 11.04 -26.12
CA ARG A 361 26.37 11.59 -26.63
C ARG A 361 27.27 12.08 -25.51
N GLU A 362 26.71 12.67 -24.45
CA GLU A 362 27.46 13.04 -23.26
C GLU A 362 28.14 11.82 -22.62
N TYR A 363 27.43 10.69 -22.53
CA TYR A 363 27.91 9.40 -22.00
C TYR A 363 28.60 8.51 -23.05
N MET A 364 29.33 9.11 -23.99
CA MET A 364 30.19 8.41 -24.96
C MET A 364 29.43 7.46 -25.92
N ASN A 365 28.21 7.81 -26.32
CA ASN A 365 27.39 7.07 -27.30
C ASN A 365 27.13 5.61 -26.88
N PRO A 366 26.42 5.36 -25.76
CA PRO A 366 26.07 4.01 -25.32
C PRO A 366 25.41 3.19 -26.43
N LEU A 367 25.53 1.87 -26.38
CA LEU A 367 24.66 1.03 -27.19
C LEU A 367 23.22 1.26 -26.71
N LEU A 368 22.37 1.85 -27.55
CA LEU A 368 21.04 2.34 -27.18
C LEU A 368 19.96 1.43 -27.76
N CYS A 369 19.05 0.94 -26.92
CA CYS A 369 17.87 0.21 -27.36
C CYS A 369 16.60 0.93 -26.92
N VAL A 370 15.65 1.07 -27.85
CA VAL A 370 14.33 1.68 -27.63
C VAL A 370 13.28 0.59 -27.82
N ASP A 371 12.23 0.55 -26.99
CA ASP A 371 11.05 -0.26 -27.32
C ASP A 371 10.44 0.24 -28.64
N ASN A 372 10.36 -0.62 -29.65
CA ASN A 372 9.95 -0.22 -31.00
C ASN A 372 8.45 -0.47 -31.29
N ILE A 373 7.66 -0.66 -30.23
CA ILE A 373 6.20 -0.74 -30.29
C ILE A 373 5.60 0.65 -30.04
N GLY A 374 4.47 0.93 -30.71
CA GLY A 374 3.72 2.18 -30.52
C GLY A 374 4.55 3.44 -30.80
N ILE A 375 4.54 4.36 -29.84
CA ILE A 375 5.16 5.69 -29.95
C ILE A 375 6.69 5.65 -29.98
N GLY A 376 7.30 4.55 -29.51
CA GLY A 376 8.76 4.38 -29.54
C GLY A 376 9.37 4.34 -30.95
N ARG A 377 8.56 4.05 -31.98
CA ARG A 377 8.98 4.17 -33.39
C ARG A 377 9.34 5.60 -33.77
N ALA A 378 8.57 6.58 -33.30
CA ALA A 378 8.86 7.98 -33.58
C ALA A 378 10.18 8.43 -32.92
N VAL A 379 10.47 7.95 -31.71
CA VAL A 379 11.76 8.19 -31.05
C VAL A 379 12.90 7.58 -31.85
N ILE A 380 12.74 6.35 -32.36
CA ILE A 380 13.74 5.70 -33.22
C ILE A 380 13.98 6.49 -34.51
N ASP A 381 12.92 6.88 -35.21
CA ASP A 381 13.02 7.64 -36.45
C ASP A 381 13.75 8.96 -36.22
N LYS A 382 13.45 9.64 -35.11
CA LYS A 382 14.13 10.89 -34.75
C LYS A 382 15.60 10.68 -34.38
N LEU A 383 15.94 9.62 -33.65
CA LEU A 383 17.34 9.26 -33.35
C LEU A 383 18.13 8.94 -34.63
N GLN A 384 17.50 8.34 -35.64
CA GLN A 384 18.12 8.09 -36.94
C GLN A 384 18.31 9.39 -37.74
N GLU A 385 17.33 10.29 -37.73
CA GLU A 385 17.42 11.63 -38.35
C GLU A 385 18.56 12.45 -37.74
N LEU A 386 18.71 12.41 -36.41
CA LEU A 386 19.80 13.05 -35.67
C LEU A 386 21.16 12.35 -35.88
N GLY A 387 21.19 11.20 -36.56
CA GLY A 387 22.41 10.44 -36.82
C GLY A 387 23.03 9.86 -35.55
N TYR A 388 22.22 9.31 -34.62
CA TYR A 388 22.74 8.64 -33.44
C TYR A 388 23.60 7.42 -33.84
N PRO A 389 24.88 7.35 -33.43
CA PRO A 389 25.83 6.43 -34.07
C PRO A 389 25.74 4.98 -33.58
N ASN A 390 25.10 4.71 -32.45
CA ASN A 390 25.17 3.41 -31.76
C ASN A 390 23.80 2.84 -31.36
N LEU A 391 22.84 2.92 -32.28
CA LEU A 391 21.50 2.35 -32.08
C LEU A 391 21.53 0.82 -32.23
N PHE A 392 20.83 0.13 -31.34
CA PHE A 392 20.67 -1.32 -31.37
C PHE A 392 19.68 -1.74 -32.47
N TYR A 393 20.00 -2.84 -33.16
CA TYR A 393 19.14 -3.47 -34.16
C TYR A 393 18.97 -4.96 -33.81
N GLN A 394 17.73 -5.45 -33.85
CA GLN A 394 17.41 -6.87 -33.61
C GLN A 394 17.94 -7.80 -34.71
N ASP A 395 18.18 -7.27 -35.90
CA ASP A 395 18.65 -8.01 -37.07
C ASP A 395 20.04 -7.55 -37.52
N THR A 396 20.79 -8.47 -38.12
CA THR A 396 22.14 -8.20 -38.63
C THR A 396 22.15 -7.28 -39.85
N LYS A 397 21.04 -7.18 -40.59
CA LYS A 397 20.89 -6.28 -41.74
C LYS A 397 20.55 -4.84 -41.34
N LYS A 398 20.40 -4.55 -40.04
CA LYS A 398 20.06 -3.24 -39.48
C LYS A 398 18.75 -2.67 -40.04
N GLN A 399 17.74 -3.51 -40.25
CA GLN A 399 16.41 -3.10 -40.71
C GLN A 399 15.39 -2.97 -39.58
N LYS A 400 15.67 -3.53 -38.40
CA LYS A 400 14.80 -3.56 -37.22
C LYS A 400 15.48 -2.87 -36.05
N ALA A 401 15.44 -1.54 -36.05
CA ALA A 401 15.94 -0.72 -34.95
C ALA A 401 15.11 -0.95 -33.67
N GLY A 402 15.76 -0.87 -32.51
CA GLY A 402 15.13 -1.09 -31.21
C GLY A 402 14.77 -2.55 -30.93
N TRP A 403 13.89 -2.78 -29.96
CA TRP A 403 13.42 -4.11 -29.57
C TRP A 403 11.90 -4.12 -29.44
N SER A 404 11.21 -5.09 -30.05
CA SER A 404 9.76 -5.22 -29.88
C SER A 404 9.40 -5.90 -28.57
N LEU A 405 8.99 -5.16 -27.55
CA LEU A 405 8.62 -5.72 -26.24
C LEU A 405 7.21 -6.33 -26.25
N THR A 406 7.13 -7.64 -26.38
CA THR A 406 5.86 -8.39 -26.37
C THR A 406 5.69 -9.11 -25.03
N ARG A 407 4.45 -9.45 -24.66
CA ARG A 407 4.19 -10.22 -23.43
C ARG A 407 5.09 -11.46 -23.23
N PRO A 408 5.35 -12.31 -24.25
CA PRO A 408 6.24 -13.45 -24.10
C PRO A 408 7.69 -13.09 -23.79
N ASN A 409 8.27 -12.11 -24.50
CA ASN A 409 9.67 -11.75 -24.30
C ASN A 409 9.89 -10.84 -23.08
N LYS A 410 8.88 -10.05 -22.66
CA LYS A 410 8.89 -9.29 -21.40
C LYS A 410 9.22 -10.20 -20.21
N ARG A 411 8.62 -11.39 -20.14
CA ARG A 411 8.93 -12.38 -19.10
C ARG A 411 10.41 -12.76 -19.08
N GLU A 412 11.00 -13.06 -20.24
CA GLU A 412 12.42 -13.41 -20.34
C GLU A 412 13.33 -12.26 -19.89
N LEU A 413 13.00 -11.03 -20.30
CA LEU A 413 13.77 -9.84 -19.94
C LEU A 413 13.73 -9.58 -18.42
N VAL A 414 12.56 -9.73 -17.79
CA VAL A 414 12.44 -9.62 -16.33
C VAL A 414 13.25 -10.69 -15.62
N VAL A 415 13.22 -11.95 -16.07
CA VAL A 415 14.02 -13.01 -15.45
C VAL A 415 15.52 -12.66 -15.47
N LYS A 416 16.04 -12.16 -16.59
CA LYS A 416 17.44 -11.71 -16.70
C LYS A 416 17.74 -10.51 -15.80
N LEU A 417 16.80 -9.57 -15.69
CA LEU A 417 16.93 -8.42 -14.80
C LEU A 417 16.94 -8.86 -13.33
N VAL A 418 16.06 -9.79 -12.94
CA VAL A 418 16.01 -10.39 -11.60
C VAL A 418 17.33 -11.05 -11.25
N GLU A 419 17.91 -11.84 -12.16
CA GLU A 419 19.24 -12.44 -11.96
C GLU A 419 20.31 -11.38 -11.70
N SER A 420 20.31 -10.31 -12.50
CA SER A 420 21.33 -9.25 -12.45
C SER A 420 21.23 -8.40 -11.18
N ILE A 421 20.01 -8.11 -10.70
CA ILE A 421 19.77 -7.44 -9.42
C ILE A 421 20.12 -8.38 -8.25
N ASN A 422 19.71 -9.65 -8.29
CA ASN A 422 19.91 -10.59 -7.19
C ASN A 422 21.39 -10.88 -6.92
N ASN A 423 22.17 -11.06 -8.00
CA ASN A 423 23.61 -11.30 -7.89
C ASN A 423 24.43 -10.00 -7.71
N GLY A 424 23.78 -8.84 -7.75
CA GLY A 424 24.43 -7.53 -7.58
C GLY A 424 25.31 -7.11 -8.75
N SER A 425 25.20 -7.76 -9.92
CA SER A 425 25.91 -7.36 -11.13
C SER A 425 25.34 -6.10 -11.76
N LEU A 426 24.08 -5.76 -11.48
CA LEU A 426 23.45 -4.49 -11.81
C LEU A 426 22.82 -3.87 -10.55
N ILE A 427 23.10 -2.59 -10.30
CA ILE A 427 22.48 -1.81 -9.23
C ILE A 427 21.89 -0.50 -9.76
N THR A 428 20.95 0.08 -9.01
CA THR A 428 20.47 1.44 -9.22
C THR A 428 20.37 2.14 -7.88
N ARG A 429 20.73 3.42 -7.85
CA ARG A 429 20.57 4.31 -6.69
C ARG A 429 19.43 5.31 -6.90
N PHE A 430 18.67 5.18 -7.99
CA PHE A 430 17.58 6.08 -8.30
C PHE A 430 16.29 5.61 -7.59
N LYS A 431 15.86 6.34 -6.55
CA LYS A 431 14.70 5.95 -5.72
C LYS A 431 13.43 5.60 -6.53
N PRO A 432 13.01 6.37 -7.55
CA PRO A 432 11.84 6.00 -8.36
C PRO A 432 11.97 4.65 -9.07
N GLN A 433 13.18 4.31 -9.56
CA GLN A 433 13.41 3.00 -10.18
C GLN A 433 13.35 1.86 -9.15
N VAL A 434 13.91 2.06 -7.96
CA VAL A 434 13.83 1.06 -6.87
C VAL A 434 12.37 0.86 -6.45
N GLN A 435 11.59 1.95 -6.39
CA GLN A 435 10.16 1.88 -6.08
C GLN A 435 9.40 1.01 -7.09
N GLU A 436 9.56 1.25 -8.39
CA GLU A 436 8.87 0.43 -9.40
C GLU A 436 9.33 -1.04 -9.38
N LEU A 437 10.62 -1.30 -9.09
CA LEU A 437 11.11 -2.67 -8.89
C LEU A 437 10.41 -3.36 -7.70
N MET A 438 10.14 -2.64 -6.61
CA MET A 438 9.39 -3.16 -5.46
C MET A 438 7.92 -3.46 -5.78
N GLU A 439 7.35 -2.75 -6.76
CA GLU A 439 5.96 -2.86 -7.16
C GLU A 439 5.72 -3.90 -8.27
N TYR A 440 6.77 -4.49 -8.85
CA TYR A 440 6.66 -5.52 -9.90
C TYR A 440 6.37 -6.92 -9.34
N GLN A 441 5.31 -7.56 -9.85
CA GLN A 441 4.85 -8.86 -9.37
C GLN A 441 4.53 -9.86 -10.50
N TRP A 442 4.67 -11.15 -10.21
CA TRP A 442 4.19 -12.26 -11.02
C TRP A 442 2.66 -12.39 -10.90
N VAL A 443 1.94 -11.88 -11.90
CA VAL A 443 0.48 -12.00 -12.03
C VAL A 443 0.17 -13.00 -13.13
N ASN A 444 -0.47 -14.12 -12.79
CA ASN A 444 -0.77 -15.22 -13.74
C ASN A 444 0.45 -15.69 -14.55
N GLY A 445 1.64 -15.68 -13.93
CA GLY A 445 2.89 -16.10 -14.57
C GLY A 445 3.55 -15.05 -15.48
N TYR A 446 3.03 -13.82 -15.51
CA TYR A 446 3.62 -12.68 -16.22
C TYR A 446 4.03 -11.58 -15.24
N PRO A 447 5.13 -10.85 -15.51
CA PRO A 447 5.57 -9.79 -14.64
C PRO A 447 4.82 -8.50 -14.98
N GLU A 448 4.05 -7.99 -14.02
CA GLU A 448 3.21 -6.80 -14.17
C GLU A 448 3.44 -5.84 -12.97
N PRO A 449 3.40 -4.51 -13.20
CA PRO A 449 3.41 -3.55 -12.11
C PRO A 449 2.09 -3.63 -11.31
N THR A 450 2.18 -3.44 -9.99
CA THR A 450 1.01 -3.43 -9.09
C THR A 450 0.68 -2.06 -8.49
N GLY A 451 1.57 -1.08 -8.69
CA GLY A 451 1.28 0.32 -8.41
C GLY A 451 0.52 0.99 -9.56
N LYS A 452 0.30 2.31 -9.45
CA LYS A 452 -0.37 3.08 -10.51
C LYS A 452 0.54 3.41 -11.71
N THR A 453 1.85 3.11 -11.63
CA THR A 453 2.83 3.34 -12.69
C THR A 453 2.80 2.21 -13.72
N HIS A 454 3.10 2.52 -14.98
CA HIS A 454 3.10 1.53 -16.07
C HIS A 454 4.37 0.64 -16.10
N GLY A 455 5.31 0.88 -15.18
CA GLY A 455 6.54 0.10 -15.06
C GLY A 455 7.63 0.57 -16.03
N ASP A 456 7.55 1.82 -16.48
CA ASP A 456 8.38 2.40 -17.53
C ASP A 456 9.86 2.41 -17.14
N MET A 457 10.16 2.64 -15.86
CA MET A 457 11.53 2.60 -15.34
C MET A 457 12.10 1.19 -15.34
N VAL A 458 11.26 0.19 -15.07
CA VAL A 458 11.67 -1.23 -15.10
C VAL A 458 11.88 -1.67 -16.54
N ILE A 459 11.01 -1.28 -17.47
CA ILE A 459 11.14 -1.64 -18.90
C ILE A 459 12.39 -1.00 -19.51
N SER A 460 12.62 0.30 -19.28
CA SER A 460 13.84 0.98 -19.69
C SER A 460 15.09 0.26 -19.16
N LEU A 461 15.08 -0.18 -17.90
CA LEU A 461 16.18 -0.94 -17.30
C LEU A 461 16.34 -2.35 -17.89
N MET A 462 15.23 -3.04 -18.19
CA MET A 462 15.25 -4.36 -18.86
C MET A 462 15.99 -4.27 -20.20
N LEU A 463 15.70 -3.24 -20.99
CA LEU A 463 16.33 -3.01 -22.30
C LEU A 463 17.82 -2.68 -22.15
N ALA A 464 18.20 -1.84 -21.18
CA ALA A 464 19.62 -1.57 -20.92
C ALA A 464 20.36 -2.85 -20.48
N ASN A 465 19.75 -3.66 -19.61
CA ASN A 465 20.35 -4.87 -19.05
C ASN A 465 20.72 -5.90 -20.12
N ILE A 466 19.86 -6.13 -21.12
CA ILE A 466 20.16 -7.10 -22.19
C ILE A 466 21.28 -6.68 -23.14
N LEU A 467 21.66 -5.40 -23.11
CA LEU A 467 22.79 -4.89 -23.87
C LEU A 467 24.11 -5.02 -23.11
N LEU A 468 24.10 -5.19 -21.78
CA LEU A 468 25.32 -5.29 -20.98
C LEU A 468 26.27 -6.41 -21.44
N PRO A 469 25.81 -7.60 -21.88
CA PRO A 469 26.70 -8.63 -22.45
C PRO A 469 27.25 -8.27 -23.85
N LYS A 470 26.63 -7.31 -24.55
CA LYS A 470 27.01 -6.90 -25.91
C LYS A 470 28.03 -5.76 -25.91
N ILE A 471 28.18 -5.06 -24.79
CA ILE A 471 29.16 -3.98 -24.64
C ILE A 471 30.44 -4.51 -24.00
N GLY A 472 31.55 -4.01 -24.53
CA GLY A 472 32.89 -4.18 -24.01
C GLY A 472 33.88 -4.87 -24.91
N VAL A 473 35.11 -4.98 -24.43
CA VAL A 473 36.19 -5.59 -25.20
C VAL A 473 35.94 -7.10 -25.23
N LYS A 474 35.56 -7.62 -26.40
CA LYS A 474 35.66 -9.05 -26.67
C LYS A 474 37.14 -9.37 -26.74
N ALA A 475 37.72 -9.86 -25.65
CA ALA A 475 39.00 -10.54 -25.75
C ALA A 475 38.77 -11.82 -26.58
N GLU A 476 39.48 -11.97 -27.69
CA GLU A 476 39.59 -13.30 -28.30
C GLU A 476 40.20 -14.21 -27.24
N ALA A 477 39.49 -15.27 -26.89
CA ALA A 477 40.06 -16.28 -26.02
C ALA A 477 41.33 -16.79 -26.71
N SER A 478 42.45 -16.67 -26.01
CA SER A 478 43.72 -17.16 -26.50
C SER A 478 44.29 -18.17 -25.53
N MET A 479 44.73 -19.30 -26.06
CA MET A 479 45.34 -20.37 -25.27
C MET A 479 46.84 -20.38 -25.54
N TYR A 480 47.64 -20.45 -24.47
CA TYR A 480 49.09 -20.55 -24.56
C TYR A 480 49.56 -21.87 -23.96
N VAL A 481 50.42 -22.59 -24.66
CA VAL A 481 51.16 -23.75 -24.14
C VAL A 481 52.64 -23.49 -24.40
N ASP A 482 53.46 -23.64 -23.36
CA ASP A 482 54.91 -23.34 -23.39
C ASP A 482 55.26 -21.96 -23.96
N GLY A 483 54.43 -20.96 -23.67
CA GLY A 483 54.62 -19.58 -24.13
C GLY A 483 54.24 -19.32 -25.59
N GLN A 484 53.71 -20.32 -26.31
CA GLN A 484 53.21 -20.16 -27.68
C GLN A 484 51.68 -20.10 -27.71
N ARG A 485 51.13 -19.13 -28.44
CA ARG A 485 49.69 -19.02 -28.68
C ARG A 485 49.24 -20.15 -29.62
N ILE A 486 48.35 -21.01 -29.15
CA ILE A 486 47.81 -22.17 -29.91
C ILE A 486 46.33 -22.02 -30.26
N TRP A 487 45.66 -21.00 -29.72
CA TRP A 487 44.31 -20.56 -30.07
C TRP A 487 44.21 -19.05 -29.80
#